data_AF-A0AAQ3NJ70-F1
#
_entry.id   AF-A0AAQ3NJ70-F1
#
_cell.length_a   1.000
_cell.length_b   1.000
_cell.length_c   1.000
_cell.angle_alpha   90.00
_cell.angle_beta   90.00
_cell.angle_gamma   90.00
#
_symmetry.space_group_name_H-M   'P 1'
#
loop_
_entity.id
_entity.type
_entity.pdbx_description
1 polymer ?
#
loop_
_entity_poly.entity_id
_entity_poly.type
_entity_poly.pdbx_seq_one_letter_code
_entity_poly.pdbx_strand_id
1 'polypeptide(L)'
;MMWGGVAHFALHRWSENQKRLFYDGSNFLSQKLLLVSVNLLHVAIGIISNLDPCFRKACLTAAVSLPPVVYDSLFQSQRNTFFYLIDKICTESRFMEVINSIEVAVHKKEDPFQQIRWLWVFCMEKETNSEYNTNKSFMSEDILSLCAQHKDKLEALFLNVKSRFCSEVVFEEVVTSHRMLLQKYRSTRKQYINGMISLHDKL
;
A
#
# COMPACT_ATOMS: atom_id res chain seq x y z
N MET A 1 6.40 12.06 -1.04
CA MET A 1 6.28 10.59 -1.00
C MET A 1 7.21 10.03 -2.07
N MET A 2 7.94 8.94 -1.78
CA MET A 2 8.74 8.22 -2.78
C MET A 2 7.86 7.23 -3.55
N TRP A 3 8.33 6.75 -4.70
CA TRP A 3 7.59 5.80 -5.54
C TRP A 3 7.20 4.49 -4.86
N GLY A 4 8.01 3.95 -3.94
CA GLY A 4 7.64 2.78 -3.15
C GLY A 4 6.42 3.03 -2.27
N GLY A 5 6.35 4.21 -1.64
CA GLY A 5 5.14 4.64 -0.91
C GLY A 5 3.91 4.73 -1.81
N VAL A 6 4.08 5.20 -3.04
CA VAL A 6 3.00 5.26 -4.05
C VAL A 6 2.58 3.87 -4.50
N ALA A 7 3.50 2.92 -4.66
CA ALA A 7 3.20 1.54 -5.01
C ALA A 7 2.38 0.85 -3.90
N HIS A 8 2.80 0.99 -2.63
CA HIS A 8 2.00 0.48 -1.51
C HIS A 8 0.63 1.17 -1.45
N PHE A 9 0.56 2.47 -1.66
CA PHE A 9 -0.71 3.18 -1.70
C PHE A 9 -1.62 2.70 -2.84
N ALA A 10 -1.07 2.48 -4.03
CA ALA A 10 -1.80 1.96 -5.18
C ALA A 10 -2.39 0.58 -4.90
N LEU A 11 -1.59 -0.34 -4.36
CA LEU A 11 -2.05 -1.68 -3.96
C LEU A 11 -3.16 -1.60 -2.90
N HIS A 12 -2.99 -0.73 -1.92
CA HIS A 12 -4.00 -0.52 -0.90
C HIS A 12 -5.32 0.01 -1.51
N ARG A 13 -5.26 1.06 -2.35
CA ARG A 13 -6.45 1.62 -3.01
C ARG A 13 -7.13 0.62 -3.94
N TRP A 14 -6.36 -0.13 -4.72
CA TRP A 14 -6.89 -1.18 -5.57
C TRP A 14 -7.58 -2.26 -4.73
N SER A 15 -6.94 -2.77 -3.67
CA SER A 15 -7.54 -3.81 -2.84
C SER A 15 -8.82 -3.35 -2.14
N GLU A 16 -8.90 -2.10 -1.66
CA GLU A 16 -10.14 -1.51 -1.12
C GLU A 16 -11.29 -1.49 -2.14
N ASN A 17 -11.00 -1.16 -3.40
CA ASN A 17 -12.01 -1.20 -4.46
C ASN A 17 -12.47 -2.65 -4.73
N GLN A 18 -11.55 -3.62 -4.63
CA GLN A 18 -11.87 -5.03 -4.84
C GLN A 18 -12.60 -5.67 -3.66
N LYS A 19 -12.34 -5.25 -2.42
CA LYS A 19 -13.00 -5.74 -1.21
C LYS A 19 -14.52 -5.72 -1.37
N ARG A 20 -15.08 -4.63 -1.91
CA ARG A 20 -16.52 -4.52 -2.19
C ARG A 20 -17.08 -5.62 -3.10
N LEU A 21 -16.25 -6.16 -4.00
CA LEU A 21 -16.61 -7.21 -4.96
C LEU A 21 -16.38 -8.62 -4.38
N PHE A 22 -15.43 -8.79 -3.48
CA PHE A 22 -15.03 -10.10 -2.94
C PHE A 22 -15.76 -10.50 -1.65
N TYR A 23 -16.26 -9.54 -0.88
CA TYR A 23 -16.94 -9.83 0.39
C TYR A 23 -18.38 -10.34 0.22
N ASP A 24 -18.98 -10.15 -0.97
CA ASP A 24 -20.32 -10.67 -1.25
C ASP A 24 -20.27 -12.20 -1.47
N GLY A 25 -20.76 -12.96 -0.48
CA GLY A 25 -20.90 -14.42 -0.57
C GLY A 25 -19.64 -15.27 -0.28
N SER A 26 -18.49 -14.69 0.06
CA SER A 26 -17.27 -15.46 0.38
C SER A 26 -17.21 -15.92 1.84
N ASN A 27 -16.68 -17.13 2.09
CA ASN A 27 -16.49 -17.62 3.46
C ASN A 27 -15.32 -16.92 4.19
N PHE A 28 -15.34 -16.97 5.53
CA PHE A 28 -14.36 -16.28 6.38
C PHE A 28 -12.90 -16.64 6.06
N LEU A 29 -12.61 -17.91 5.77
CA LEU A 29 -11.26 -18.35 5.43
C LEU A 29 -10.76 -17.72 4.12
N SER A 30 -11.62 -17.63 3.10
CA SER A 30 -11.27 -17.02 1.81
C SER A 30 -10.97 -15.53 1.97
N GLN A 31 -11.78 -14.83 2.77
CA GLN A 31 -11.55 -13.42 3.10
C GLN A 31 -10.22 -13.22 3.84
N LYS A 32 -9.91 -14.11 4.79
CA LYS A 32 -8.64 -14.11 5.53
C LYS A 32 -7.45 -14.32 4.59
N LEU A 33 -7.50 -15.33 3.72
CA LEU A 33 -6.42 -15.62 2.77
C LEU A 33 -6.22 -14.48 1.76
N LEU A 34 -7.30 -13.82 1.31
CA LEU A 34 -7.24 -12.66 0.43
C LEU A 34 -6.52 -11.49 1.11
N LEU A 35 -6.90 -11.16 2.35
CA LEU A 35 -6.26 -10.10 3.12
C LEU A 35 -4.76 -10.37 3.32
N VAL A 36 -4.41 -11.60 3.71
CA VAL A 36 -3.01 -12.00 3.86
C VAL A 36 -2.27 -11.91 2.53
N SER A 37 -2.88 -12.31 1.41
CA SER A 37 -2.26 -12.22 0.08
C SER A 37 -1.93 -10.77 -0.31
N VAL A 38 -2.78 -9.81 0.02
CA VAL A 38 -2.50 -8.37 -0.19
C VAL A 38 -1.34 -7.91 0.70
N ASN A 39 -1.30 -8.33 1.96
CA ASN A 39 -0.19 -8.01 2.88
C ASN A 39 1.15 -8.60 2.40
N LEU A 40 1.14 -9.83 1.89
CA LEU A 40 2.32 -10.45 1.29
C LEU A 40 2.82 -9.64 0.08
N LEU A 41 1.91 -9.13 -0.75
CA LEU A 41 2.30 -8.29 -1.89
C LEU A 41 2.86 -6.93 -1.44
N HIS A 42 2.40 -6.36 -0.32
CA HIS A 42 3.09 -5.21 0.28
C HIS A 42 4.52 -5.56 0.70
N VAL A 43 4.74 -6.72 1.33
CA VAL A 43 6.11 -7.13 1.68
C VAL A 43 6.97 -7.29 0.43
N ALA A 44 6.45 -7.89 -0.64
CA ALA A 44 7.14 -8.00 -1.93
C ALA A 44 7.55 -6.63 -2.49
N ILE A 45 6.63 -5.65 -2.49
CA ILE A 45 6.92 -4.28 -2.92
C ILE A 45 8.06 -3.69 -2.09
N GLY A 46 8.10 -3.94 -0.78
CA GLY A 46 9.17 -3.48 0.10
C GLY A 46 10.53 -4.10 -0.22
N ILE A 47 10.57 -5.41 -0.46
CA ILE A 47 11.79 -6.12 -0.88
C ILE A 47 12.33 -5.50 -2.19
N ILE A 48 11.47 -5.36 -3.19
CA ILE A 48 11.84 -4.75 -4.49
C ILE A 48 12.28 -3.30 -4.29
N SER A 49 11.60 -2.53 -3.42
CA SER A 49 11.94 -1.13 -3.13
C SER A 49 13.34 -0.96 -2.52
N ASN A 50 13.82 -1.97 -1.79
CA ASN A 50 15.17 -1.97 -1.23
C ASN A 50 16.23 -2.27 -2.29
N LEU A 51 15.89 -3.04 -3.32
CA LEU A 51 16.80 -3.46 -4.39
C LEU A 51 16.84 -2.45 -5.54
N ASP A 52 15.70 -1.90 -5.96
CA ASP A 52 15.59 -1.01 -7.11
C ASP A 52 15.53 0.47 -6.70
N PRO A 53 16.53 1.30 -7.05
CA PRO A 53 16.56 2.72 -6.73
C PRO A 53 15.38 3.53 -7.29
N CYS A 54 14.71 3.08 -8.35
CA CYS A 54 13.54 3.78 -8.91
C CYS A 54 12.40 3.90 -7.89
N PHE A 55 12.23 2.92 -7.00
CA PHE A 55 11.23 2.99 -5.92
C PHE A 55 11.57 4.08 -4.88
N ARG A 56 12.85 4.42 -4.72
CA ARG A 56 13.29 5.48 -3.80
C ARG A 56 13.28 6.87 -4.41
N LYS A 57 13.03 7.00 -5.73
CA LYS A 57 12.90 8.31 -6.37
C LYS A 57 11.67 9.03 -5.84
N ALA A 58 11.76 10.35 -5.75
CA ALA A 58 10.63 11.20 -5.39
C ALA A 58 9.53 11.10 -6.44
N CYS A 59 8.29 10.94 -5.98
CA CYS A 59 7.13 10.97 -6.86
C CYS A 59 6.57 12.40 -6.92
N LEU A 60 6.47 12.94 -8.14
CA LEU A 60 6.02 14.30 -8.43
C LEU A 60 4.61 14.35 -9.03
N THR A 61 3.87 13.25 -9.00
CA THR A 61 2.50 13.14 -9.57
C THR A 61 1.48 14.12 -8.96
N ALA A 62 1.75 14.61 -7.76
CA ALA A 62 0.95 15.61 -7.06
C ALA A 62 1.58 17.02 -7.09
N ALA A 63 2.51 17.30 -8.00
CA ALA A 63 3.01 18.66 -8.22
C ALA A 63 1.91 19.52 -8.85
N VAL A 64 1.45 20.55 -8.14
CA VAL A 64 0.22 21.30 -8.49
C VAL A 64 0.51 22.59 -9.28
N SER A 65 1.76 22.89 -9.62
CA SER A 65 2.12 24.24 -10.08
C SER A 65 3.23 24.22 -11.14
N LEU A 66 2.97 23.63 -12.30
CA LEU A 66 3.90 23.64 -13.43
C LEU A 66 3.22 24.19 -14.70
N PRO A 67 3.97 24.88 -15.59
CA PRO A 67 3.47 25.27 -16.91
C PRO A 67 2.96 24.03 -17.68
N PRO A 68 1.91 24.14 -18.52
CA PRO A 68 1.27 23.00 -19.18
C PRO A 68 2.24 22.06 -19.92
N VAL A 69 3.18 22.61 -20.70
CA VAL A 69 4.18 21.83 -21.47
C VAL A 69 5.13 21.06 -20.54
N VAL A 70 5.54 21.68 -19.43
CA VAL A 70 6.40 21.05 -18.41
C VAL A 70 5.61 20.00 -17.62
N TYR A 71 4.33 20.28 -17.38
CA TYR A 71 3.43 19.35 -16.72
C TYR A 71 3.19 18.08 -17.55
N ASP A 72 2.95 18.20 -18.86
CA ASP A 72 2.66 17.04 -19.73
C ASP A 72 3.88 16.11 -19.86
N SER A 73 5.06 16.68 -20.11
CA SER A 73 6.32 15.91 -20.16
C SER A 73 6.64 15.25 -18.82
N LEU A 74 6.46 15.95 -17.70
CA LEU A 74 6.61 15.38 -16.37
C LEU A 74 5.59 14.27 -16.14
N PHE A 75 4.33 14.48 -16.51
CA PHE A 75 3.25 13.53 -16.31
C PHE A 75 3.52 12.22 -17.06
N GLN A 76 3.96 12.29 -18.32
CA GLN A 76 4.36 11.10 -19.07
C GLN A 76 5.57 10.40 -18.45
N SER A 77 6.58 11.16 -17.99
CA SER A 77 7.73 10.57 -17.28
C SER A 77 7.33 9.86 -15.97
N GLN A 78 6.42 10.47 -15.19
CA GLN A 78 5.87 9.83 -13.99
C GLN A 78 5.05 8.58 -14.35
N ARG A 79 4.28 8.63 -15.43
CA ARG A 79 3.48 7.49 -15.92
C ARG A 79 4.36 6.32 -16.35
N ASN A 80 5.43 6.60 -17.11
CA ASN A 80 6.41 5.59 -17.51
C ASN A 80 7.12 4.98 -16.30
N THR A 81 7.49 5.81 -15.33
CA THR A 81 8.06 5.32 -14.07
C THR A 81 7.07 4.42 -13.35
N PHE A 82 5.81 4.82 -13.24
CA PHE A 82 4.78 4.00 -12.62
C PHE A 82 4.63 2.64 -13.29
N PHE A 83 4.51 2.58 -14.62
CA PHE A 83 4.39 1.31 -15.33
C PHE A 83 5.64 0.43 -15.19
N TYR A 84 6.83 1.03 -15.17
CA TYR A 84 8.06 0.31 -14.85
C TYR A 84 7.99 -0.35 -13.46
N LEU A 85 7.49 0.36 -12.45
CA LEU A 85 7.34 -0.20 -11.09
C LEU A 85 6.31 -1.33 -11.08
N ILE A 86 5.19 -1.19 -11.79
CA ILE A 86 4.17 -2.24 -11.88
C ILE A 86 4.72 -3.49 -12.58
N ASP A 87 5.48 -3.31 -13.66
CA ASP A 87 6.16 -4.41 -14.35
C ASP A 87 7.12 -5.13 -13.39
N LYS A 88 7.97 -4.38 -12.68
CA LYS A 88 8.86 -4.93 -11.64
C LYS A 88 8.11 -5.71 -10.57
N ILE A 89 7.00 -5.17 -10.05
CA ILE A 89 6.17 -5.88 -9.07
C ILE A 89 5.62 -7.17 -9.66
N CYS A 90 5.16 -7.14 -10.91
CA CYS A 90 4.61 -8.31 -11.59
C CYS A 90 5.66 -9.42 -11.76
N THR A 91 6.85 -9.07 -12.25
CA THR A 91 7.91 -10.02 -12.62
C THR A 91 8.76 -10.49 -11.45
N GLU A 92 8.98 -9.65 -10.43
CA GLU A 92 9.94 -9.93 -9.35
C GLU A 92 9.28 -10.33 -8.02
N SER A 93 7.97 -10.11 -7.84
CA SER A 93 7.29 -10.54 -6.60
C SER A 93 7.14 -12.06 -6.55
N ARG A 94 7.96 -12.70 -5.71
CA ARG A 94 8.03 -14.16 -5.52
C ARG A 94 7.52 -14.58 -4.15
N PHE A 95 6.55 -15.49 -4.13
CA PHE A 95 5.88 -15.93 -2.90
C PHE A 95 6.87 -16.44 -1.84
N MET A 96 7.75 -17.37 -2.22
CA MET A 96 8.71 -17.96 -1.27
C MET A 96 9.71 -16.93 -0.70
N GLU A 97 10.15 -15.95 -1.49
CA GLU A 97 11.05 -14.90 -1.00
C GLU A 97 10.35 -14.01 0.04
N VAL A 98 9.07 -13.72 -0.17
CA VAL A 98 8.25 -12.97 0.78
C VAL A 98 8.09 -13.73 2.10
N ILE A 99 7.73 -15.02 2.05
CA ILE A 99 7.56 -15.84 3.26
C ILE A 99 8.86 -15.92 4.04
N ASN A 100 9.99 -16.21 3.37
CA ASN A 100 11.30 -16.26 4.01
C ASN A 100 11.67 -14.91 4.65
N SER A 101 11.34 -13.79 4.00
CA SER A 101 11.58 -12.46 4.55
C SER A 101 10.77 -12.21 5.84
N ILE A 102 9.53 -12.70 5.90
CA ILE A 102 8.69 -12.59 7.10
C ILE A 102 9.24 -13.47 8.23
N GLU A 103 9.66 -14.71 7.92
CA GLU A 103 10.29 -15.60 8.90
C GLU A 103 11.54 -14.97 9.53
N VAL A 104 12.40 -14.38 8.70
CA VAL A 104 13.60 -13.67 9.16
C VAL A 104 13.22 -12.49 10.05
N ALA A 105 12.23 -11.69 9.67
CA ALA A 105 11.77 -10.55 10.47
C ALA A 105 11.22 -11.01 11.84
N VAL A 106 10.39 -12.05 11.88
CA VAL A 106 9.86 -12.65 13.12
C VAL A 106 11.01 -13.12 14.02
N HIS A 107 11.99 -13.83 13.45
CA HIS A 107 13.15 -14.31 14.21
C HIS A 107 13.97 -13.16 14.82
N LYS A 108 14.08 -12.05 14.09
CA LYS A 108 14.74 -10.82 14.55
C LYS A 108 13.88 -9.94 15.46
N LYS A 109 12.62 -10.29 15.70
CA LYS A 109 11.63 -9.46 16.40
C LYS A 109 11.40 -8.10 15.73
N GLU A 110 11.51 -8.07 14.41
CA GLU A 110 11.25 -6.91 13.56
C GLU A 110 9.81 -6.99 13.00
N ASP A 111 9.19 -5.83 12.76
CA ASP A 111 7.88 -5.75 12.11
C ASP A 111 8.06 -5.74 10.58
N PRO A 112 7.70 -6.82 9.84
CA PRO A 112 7.83 -6.87 8.39
C PRO A 112 6.92 -5.86 7.67
N PHE A 113 5.93 -5.28 8.39
CA PHE A 113 5.00 -4.28 7.88
C PHE A 113 5.35 -2.86 8.29
N GLN A 114 6.51 -2.62 8.92
CA GLN A 114 6.89 -1.30 9.43
C GLN A 114 6.78 -0.20 8.36
N GLN A 115 7.19 -0.50 7.12
CA GLN A 115 7.16 0.43 5.97
C GLN A 115 5.74 0.82 5.51
N ILE A 116 4.72 0.03 5.87
CA ILE A 116 3.31 0.28 5.49
C ILE A 116 2.43 0.71 6.66
N ARG A 117 2.94 0.83 7.90
CA ARG A 117 2.12 1.24 9.07
C ARG A 117 1.36 2.55 8.86
N TRP A 118 1.95 3.48 8.11
CA TRP A 118 1.30 4.76 7.78
C TRP A 118 0.01 4.59 6.96
N LEU A 119 -0.11 3.52 6.16
CA LEU A 119 -1.35 3.21 5.43
C LEU A 119 -2.45 2.81 6.40
N TRP A 120 -2.14 1.99 7.41
CA TRP A 120 -3.14 1.53 8.38
C TRP A 120 -3.68 2.70 9.21
N VAL A 121 -2.81 3.60 9.66
CA VAL A 121 -3.21 4.83 10.37
C VAL A 121 -4.12 5.69 9.50
N PHE A 122 -3.78 5.83 8.20
CA PHE A 122 -4.61 6.59 7.26
C PHE A 122 -6.02 5.99 7.07
N CYS A 123 -6.14 4.66 7.14
CA CYS A 123 -7.42 3.96 6.97
C CYS A 123 -8.33 4.07 8.19
N MET A 124 -7.77 3.99 9.40
CA MET A 124 -8.57 4.05 10.63
C MET A 124 -9.32 5.38 10.81
N GLU A 125 -8.85 6.48 10.22
CA GLU A 125 -9.59 7.75 10.21
C GLU A 125 -10.87 7.73 9.35
N LYS A 126 -11.06 6.76 8.45
CA LYS A 126 -12.29 6.63 7.64
C LYS A 126 -13.34 5.71 8.26
N GLU A 127 -12.96 4.85 9.21
CA GLU A 127 -13.77 3.75 9.73
C GLU A 127 -14.40 4.02 11.10
N THR A 128 -14.50 5.28 11.54
CA THR A 128 -15.14 5.65 12.82
C THR A 128 -16.63 5.31 12.92
N ASN A 129 -17.24 4.70 11.89
CA ASN A 129 -18.65 4.31 11.86
C ASN A 129 -18.92 2.81 11.59
N SER A 130 -17.93 1.91 11.63
CA SER A 130 -18.20 0.47 11.47
C SER A 130 -17.58 -0.39 12.55
N GLU A 131 -18.42 -1.19 13.22
CA GLU A 131 -18.08 -2.27 14.17
C GLU A 131 -17.09 -3.33 13.64
N TYR A 132 -16.66 -3.23 12.38
CA TYR A 132 -15.61 -4.04 11.78
C TYR A 132 -14.21 -3.52 12.14
N ASN A 133 -13.96 -3.39 13.45
CA ASN A 133 -12.62 -3.15 14.00
C ASN A 133 -11.80 -4.46 13.99
N THR A 134 -11.78 -5.15 12.84
CA THR A 134 -11.03 -6.40 12.60
C THR A 134 -9.77 -6.19 11.76
N ASN A 135 -9.35 -4.94 11.55
CA ASN A 135 -7.97 -4.60 11.18
C ASN A 135 -7.03 -4.75 12.39
N LYS A 136 -7.16 -5.84 13.15
CA LYS A 136 -6.04 -6.35 13.95
C LYS A 136 -4.97 -6.65 12.91
N SER A 137 -3.91 -5.85 12.90
CA SER A 137 -2.61 -6.19 12.30
C SER A 137 -2.46 -7.69 12.38
N PHE A 138 -2.55 -8.39 11.24
CA PHE A 138 -2.24 -9.82 11.22
C PHE A 138 -0.85 -9.94 11.81
N MET A 139 -0.71 -10.64 12.93
CA MET A 139 0.60 -10.83 13.50
C MET A 139 1.39 -11.68 12.51
N SER A 140 2.66 -11.38 12.34
CA SER A 140 3.51 -12.08 11.38
C SER A 140 3.47 -13.60 11.61
N GLU A 141 3.32 -14.01 12.87
CA GLU A 141 3.11 -15.40 13.32
C GLU A 141 1.80 -16.02 12.78
N ASP A 142 0.71 -15.25 12.69
CA ASP A 142 -0.55 -15.71 12.13
C ASP A 142 -0.43 -16.00 10.63
N ILE A 143 0.39 -15.23 9.92
CA ILE A 143 0.67 -15.42 8.50
C ILE A 143 1.47 -16.70 8.29
N LEU A 144 2.50 -16.94 9.11
CA LEU A 144 3.31 -18.15 9.05
C LEU A 144 2.49 -19.40 9.38
N SER A 145 1.63 -19.32 10.41
CA SER A 145 0.69 -20.39 10.76
C SER A 145 -0.29 -20.69 9.62
N LEU A 146 -0.85 -19.65 9.00
CA LEU A 146 -1.75 -19.80 7.87
C LEU A 146 -1.05 -20.40 6.64
N CYS A 147 0.20 -19.98 6.39
CA CYS A 147 1.04 -20.54 5.33
C CYS A 147 1.33 -22.02 5.57
N ALA A 148 1.65 -22.43 6.81
CA ALA A 148 1.87 -23.83 7.15
C ALA A 148 0.62 -24.71 6.91
N GLN A 149 -0.58 -24.18 7.13
CA GLN A 149 -1.83 -24.92 6.96
C GLN A 149 -2.38 -24.92 5.53
N HIS A 150 -2.15 -23.85 4.78
CA HIS A 150 -2.83 -23.58 3.50
C HIS A 150 -1.89 -23.06 2.41
N LYS A 151 -0.62 -23.47 2.41
CA LYS A 151 0.44 -22.99 1.50
C LYS A 151 -0.03 -22.86 0.05
N ASP A 152 -0.49 -23.95 -0.56
CA ASP A 152 -0.83 -23.97 -2.00
C ASP A 152 -1.98 -23.00 -2.32
N LYS A 153 -2.97 -22.91 -1.43
CA LYS A 153 -4.10 -21.97 -1.60
C LYS A 153 -3.65 -20.52 -1.46
N LEU A 154 -2.78 -20.25 -0.49
CA LEU A 154 -2.26 -18.92 -0.24
C LEU A 154 -1.32 -18.47 -1.36
N GLU A 155 -0.48 -19.36 -1.88
CA GLU A 155 0.39 -19.10 -3.02
C GLU A 155 -0.42 -18.80 -4.29
N ALA A 156 -1.43 -19.62 -4.59
CA ALA A 156 -2.32 -19.39 -5.72
C ALA A 156 -3.05 -18.04 -5.60
N LEU A 157 -3.56 -17.70 -4.41
CA LEU A 157 -4.20 -16.41 -4.14
C LEU A 157 -3.22 -15.23 -4.25
N PHE A 158 -1.99 -15.37 -3.74
CA PHE A 158 -0.94 -14.37 -3.90
C PHE A 158 -0.64 -14.10 -5.36
N LEU A 159 -0.46 -15.15 -6.17
CA LEU A 159 -0.22 -15.02 -7.62
C LEU A 159 -1.41 -14.35 -8.33
N ASN A 160 -2.63 -14.72 -7.98
CA ASN A 160 -3.83 -14.10 -8.53
C ASN A 160 -3.94 -12.61 -8.14
N VAL A 161 -3.76 -12.28 -6.86
CA VAL A 161 -3.76 -10.89 -6.38
C VAL A 161 -2.69 -10.07 -7.08
N LYS A 162 -1.47 -10.60 -7.21
CA LYS A 162 -0.38 -9.97 -7.94
C LYS A 162 -0.77 -9.70 -9.39
N SER A 163 -1.21 -10.74 -10.11
CA SER A 163 -1.57 -10.64 -11.53
C SER A 163 -2.65 -9.59 -11.75
N ARG A 164 -3.73 -9.64 -10.96
CA ARG A 164 -4.84 -8.70 -11.07
C ARG A 164 -4.45 -7.29 -10.70
N PHE A 165 -3.68 -7.09 -9.63
CA PHE A 165 -3.19 -5.77 -9.28
C PHE A 165 -2.37 -5.18 -10.43
N CYS A 166 -1.46 -5.94 -11.02
CA CYS A 166 -0.57 -5.44 -12.07
C CYS A 166 -1.31 -5.17 -13.39
N SER A 167 -2.41 -5.87 -13.68
CA SER A 167 -3.20 -5.64 -14.89
C SER A 167 -4.31 -4.60 -14.74
N GLU A 168 -4.85 -4.43 -13.53
CA GLU A 168 -6.03 -3.58 -13.29
C GLU A 168 -5.69 -2.22 -12.70
N VAL A 169 -4.49 -2.00 -12.16
CA VAL A 169 -4.14 -0.72 -11.54
C VAL A 169 -4.03 0.40 -12.58
N VAL A 170 -4.80 1.47 -12.37
CA VAL A 170 -4.84 2.62 -13.28
C VAL A 170 -4.05 3.78 -12.69
N PHE A 171 -3.06 4.27 -13.45
CA PHE A 171 -2.17 5.35 -13.02
C PHE A 171 -2.96 6.62 -12.61
N GLU A 172 -3.91 7.04 -13.43
CA GLU A 172 -4.71 8.25 -13.24
C GLU A 172 -5.53 8.21 -11.94
N GLU A 173 -6.05 7.03 -11.57
CA GLU A 173 -6.77 6.81 -10.31
C GLU A 173 -5.84 6.91 -9.09
N VAL A 174 -4.63 6.36 -9.21
CA VAL A 174 -3.58 6.46 -8.19
C VAL A 174 -3.17 7.93 -7.99
N VAL A 175 -2.96 8.68 -9.08
CA VAL A 175 -2.62 10.10 -9.02
C VAL A 175 -3.74 10.91 -8.35
N THR A 176 -4.99 10.66 -8.73
CA THR A 176 -6.15 11.33 -8.13
C THR A 176 -6.24 11.04 -6.64
N SER A 177 -6.13 9.77 -6.25
CA SER A 177 -6.14 9.36 -4.84
C SER A 177 -4.95 9.94 -4.05
N HIS A 178 -3.76 10.04 -4.67
CA HIS A 178 -2.56 10.61 -4.06
C HIS A 178 -2.71 12.12 -3.82
N ARG A 179 -3.35 12.85 -4.76
CA ARG A 179 -3.67 14.28 -4.57
C ARG A 179 -4.63 14.50 -3.41
N MET A 180 -5.67 13.66 -3.29
CA MET A 180 -6.61 13.72 -2.17
C MET A 180 -5.89 13.48 -0.82
N LEU A 181 -5.01 12.47 -0.78
CA LEU A 181 -4.18 12.18 0.40
C LEU A 181 -3.30 13.38 0.78
N LEU A 182 -2.62 13.99 -0.20
CA LEU A 182 -1.77 15.16 0.04
C LEU A 182 -2.59 16.36 0.54
N GLN A 183 -3.77 16.59 -0.01
CA GLN A 183 -4.66 17.65 0.43
C GLN A 183 -5.10 17.45 1.89
N LYS A 184 -5.48 16.22 2.26
CA LYS A 184 -5.83 15.86 3.64
C LYS A 184 -4.67 16.10 4.60
N TYR A 185 -3.46 15.66 4.23
CA TYR A 185 -2.26 15.92 5.03
C TYR A 185 -2.03 17.43 5.22
N ARG A 186 -2.15 18.22 4.15
CA ARG A 186 -1.99 19.69 4.22
C ARG A 186 -3.04 20.34 5.13
N SER A 187 -4.30 19.92 5.05
CA SER A 187 -5.36 20.46 5.91
C SER A 187 -5.14 20.11 7.38
N THR A 188 -4.82 18.84 7.68
CA THR A 188 -4.56 18.39 9.06
C THR A 188 -3.35 19.11 9.64
N ARG A 189 -2.26 19.25 8.87
CA ARG A 189 -1.08 20.01 9.30
C ARG A 189 -1.39 21.48 9.59
N LYS A 190 -2.21 22.12 8.75
CA LYS A 190 -2.64 23.51 8.96
C LYS A 190 -3.46 23.65 10.25
N GLN A 191 -4.38 22.73 10.51
CA GLN A 191 -5.16 22.71 11.76
C GLN A 191 -4.28 22.54 12.99
N TYR A 192 -3.33 21.61 12.94
CA TYR A 192 -2.38 21.39 14.03
C TYR A 192 -1.53 22.63 14.33
N ILE A 193 -0.97 23.28 13.29
CA ILE A 193 -0.20 24.52 13.44
C ILE A 193 -1.06 25.63 14.04
N ASN A 194 -2.28 25.83 13.53
CA ASN A 194 -3.19 26.84 14.07
C ASN A 194 -3.55 26.56 15.55
N GLY A 195 -3.75 25.29 15.91
CA GLY A 195 -4.00 24.87 17.28
C GLY A 195 -2.82 25.16 18.20
N MET A 196 -1.60 24.85 17.76
CA MET A 196 -0.38 25.18 18.50
C MET A 196 -0.20 26.69 18.72
N ILE A 197 -0.38 27.48 17.66
CA ILE A 197 -0.28 28.95 17.75
C ILE A 197 -1.31 29.49 18.75
N SER A 198 -2.57 29.05 18.65
CA SER A 198 -3.63 29.47 19.58
C SER A 198 -3.37 29.10 21.05
N LEU A 199 -2.57 28.06 21.32
CA LEU A 199 -2.17 27.69 22.68
C LEU A 199 -1.06 28.59 23.21
N HIS A 200 -0.12 28.99 22.35
CA HIS A 200 0.96 29.89 22.71
C HIS A 200 0.49 31.35 22.88
N ASP A 201 -0.51 31.79 22.12
CA ASP A 201 -1.08 33.15 22.23
C ASP A 201 -1.97 33.33 23.50
N LYS A 202 -2.19 32.26 24.27
CA LYS A 202 -2.97 32.26 25.53
C LYS A 202 -2.12 32.22 26.80
N LEU A 203 -0.79 32.20 26.66
CA LEU A 203 0.20 32.30 27.75
C LEU A 203 0.82 33.69 27.77
#